data_AF-A0A962I2J8-F1
#
_entry.id   AF-A0A962I2J8-F1
#
_cell.length_a   1.000
_cell.length_b   1.000
_cell.length_c   1.000
_cell.angle_alpha   90.00
_cell.angle_beta   90.00
_cell.angle_gamma   90.00
#
_symmetry.space_group_name_H-M   'P 1'
#
loop_
_entity.id
_entity.type
_entity.pdbx_description
1 polymer ?
#
loop_
_entity_poly.entity_id
_entity_poly.type
_entity_poly.pdbx_seq_one_letter_code
_entity_poly.pdbx_strand_id
1 'polypeptide(L)'
;NGANGIYRSTVPGTASCPVGWTLLSRPDNGWPGGSGSGLPYYQSGGNPLRRMDLATAPSNPAVIYAQVQNLGVWRSTDGGSNWTQTATQPDDFSTGCVMDAFGNGMLFQDYNAGIVVSPTDPDTLFLSATDVWRSTDGGQSFRNLSCGYDETAPGVPGTVHVDNHARAIVGGDDDRLLVGNDGGIYYSANATAAQPQFQPLNDTLATIEFYSGALSADFNDPAVNERFIGGGAQDNGASNVRYGPGEVPAAALWTLRSGGDGINVAFDPILAQRWYYSSQFLFIAASTNGYDGLADVDATSPDWSADRRGFLAPFRLYTRGNETTCPSASGCQRMLAGTFRVWEHLSGGMPNTAWYANSPDLTKQLSGGTDLSIINALEHGPADPTRAWVGTNDGNVWFGFGLGQGTTESATWVNLTGANTVLPNRPVMDIAPHPGNPGEALVGLSGFDQNTPTTPGHVYRVRCVADCASFDWADLSGNLPNIPVNALAINPHRPTQAFAGTDWGLYYSDNIEVSPVLWQRFGGDLPPAMVWDLVIDRGDTTLAIFTRSRGAWVYPLPGSTDALLIDGFED
;
A
#
# COMPACT_ATOMS: atom_id res chain seq x y z
N ASN A 1 13.66 18.90 -22.76
CA ASN A 1 13.42 19.34 -21.37
C ASN A 1 14.04 20.71 -21.20
N GLY A 2 13.20 21.75 -21.11
CA GLY A 2 13.65 23.12 -20.88
C GLY A 2 14.27 23.29 -19.49
N ALA A 3 14.74 24.50 -19.17
CA ALA A 3 15.19 24.79 -17.81
C ALA A 3 14.05 24.54 -16.80
N ASN A 4 14.33 24.02 -15.61
CA ASN A 4 13.30 23.96 -14.57
C ASN A 4 13.03 25.35 -13.98
N GLY A 5 11.81 25.59 -13.52
CA GLY A 5 11.44 26.88 -12.94
C GLY A 5 9.94 27.19 -13.03
N ILE A 6 9.60 28.41 -12.62
CA ILE A 6 8.27 29.00 -12.75
C ILE A 6 8.18 29.66 -14.11
N TYR A 7 7.15 29.32 -14.88
CA TYR A 7 6.91 29.86 -16.20
C TYR A 7 5.55 30.54 -16.28
N ARG A 8 5.45 31.53 -17.16
CA ARG A 8 4.19 32.16 -17.53
C ARG A 8 3.92 31.98 -19.02
N SER A 9 2.66 31.76 -19.35
CA SER A 9 2.16 31.84 -20.71
C SER A 9 0.84 32.61 -20.74
N THR A 10 0.46 33.08 -21.92
CA THR A 10 -0.85 33.66 -22.17
C THR A 10 -1.72 32.59 -22.81
N VAL A 11 -2.81 32.21 -22.15
CA VAL A 11 -3.81 31.30 -22.72
C VAL A 11 -4.48 32.01 -23.90
N PRO A 12 -4.43 31.46 -25.13
CA PRO A 12 -5.13 32.03 -26.26
C PRO A 12 -6.65 32.08 -26.01
N GLY A 13 -7.34 33.10 -26.52
CA GLY A 13 -8.81 33.14 -26.46
C GLY A 13 -9.50 32.07 -27.32
N THR A 14 -8.74 31.32 -28.13
CA THR A 14 -9.16 30.14 -28.90
C THR A 14 -8.85 28.87 -28.09
N ALA A 15 -9.58 27.77 -28.34
CA ALA A 15 -9.39 26.46 -27.69
C ALA A 15 -8.06 25.74 -28.06
N SER A 16 -6.98 26.50 -28.21
CA SER A 16 -5.64 26.08 -28.57
C SER A 16 -4.72 26.19 -27.36
N CYS A 17 -3.79 25.25 -27.20
CA CYS A 17 -2.77 25.31 -26.17
C CYS A 17 -1.86 26.56 -26.34
N PRO A 18 -1.32 27.11 -25.25
CA PRO A 18 -0.35 28.20 -25.35
C PRO A 18 0.93 27.75 -26.09
N VAL A 19 1.42 28.60 -27.01
CA VAL A 19 2.56 28.27 -27.90
C VAL A 19 3.91 28.84 -27.43
N GLY A 20 3.94 29.60 -26.33
CA GLY A 20 5.16 30.21 -25.82
C GLY A 20 5.16 30.36 -24.30
N TRP A 21 6.30 30.08 -23.67
CA TRP A 21 6.47 30.14 -22.22
C TRP A 21 7.65 31.04 -21.87
N THR A 22 7.44 31.95 -20.93
CA THR A 22 8.47 32.87 -20.41
C THR A 22 8.90 32.40 -19.03
N LEU A 23 10.20 32.15 -18.85
CA LEU A 23 10.77 31.83 -17.54
C LEU A 23 10.70 33.06 -16.62
N LEU A 24 10.06 32.90 -15.46
CA LEU A 24 9.93 33.93 -14.42
C LEU A 24 10.88 33.73 -13.25
N SER A 25 11.30 32.51 -12.96
CA SER A 25 12.22 32.21 -11.86
C SER A 25 13.67 32.28 -12.35
N ARG A 26 14.36 33.42 -12.15
CA ARG A 26 15.71 33.64 -12.67
C ARG A 26 16.67 34.16 -11.58
N PRO A 27 17.97 33.84 -11.66
CA PRO A 27 18.94 34.33 -10.67
C PRO A 27 18.99 35.87 -10.57
N ASP A 28 18.72 36.57 -11.67
CA ASP A 28 18.77 38.03 -11.78
C ASP A 28 17.52 38.74 -11.23
N ASN A 29 16.49 38.01 -10.81
CA ASN A 29 15.26 38.58 -10.24
C ASN A 29 14.92 38.09 -8.83
N GLY A 30 15.94 37.69 -8.07
CA GLY A 30 15.80 37.28 -6.66
C GLY A 30 15.43 35.80 -6.47
N TRP A 31 15.29 35.03 -7.55
CA TRP A 31 15.13 33.58 -7.45
C TRP A 31 16.48 32.88 -7.23
N PRO A 32 16.56 31.75 -6.49
CA PRO A 32 17.82 31.03 -6.31
C PRO A 32 18.46 30.57 -7.64
N GLY A 33 19.75 30.84 -7.77
CA GLY A 33 20.56 30.42 -8.91
C GLY A 33 20.90 28.94 -8.92
N GLY A 34 21.38 28.40 -10.05
CA GLY A 34 21.71 26.98 -10.20
C GLY A 34 20.50 26.05 -10.41
N SER A 35 19.32 26.65 -10.59
CA SER A 35 18.00 26.02 -10.65
C SER A 35 17.64 25.36 -11.99
N GLY A 36 18.27 25.78 -13.09
CA GLY A 36 17.86 25.44 -14.45
C GLY A 36 18.26 24.04 -14.96
N SER A 37 18.91 23.21 -14.14
CA SER A 37 19.45 21.88 -14.53
C SER A 37 18.78 20.68 -13.85
N GLY A 38 17.74 20.90 -13.04
CA GLY A 38 17.23 19.89 -12.11
C GLY A 38 16.82 18.57 -12.79
N LEU A 39 17.41 17.47 -12.31
CA LEU A 39 16.84 16.15 -12.51
C LEU A 39 15.74 15.95 -11.46
N PRO A 40 14.69 15.15 -11.73
CA PRO A 40 13.64 14.84 -10.76
C PRO A 40 14.12 14.01 -9.54
N TYR A 41 15.42 13.70 -9.41
CA TYR A 41 15.95 12.79 -8.39
C TYR A 41 17.09 13.43 -7.56
N TYR A 42 17.23 13.01 -6.30
CA TYR A 42 18.35 13.41 -5.44
C TYR A 42 19.69 13.02 -6.07
N GLN A 43 20.59 13.97 -6.25
CA GLN A 43 22.01 13.66 -6.30
C GLN A 43 22.65 14.34 -5.09
N SER A 44 23.39 13.57 -4.29
CA SER A 44 24.24 14.14 -3.25
C SER A 44 25.20 15.14 -3.92
N GLY A 45 25.15 16.40 -3.50
CA GLY A 45 25.87 17.51 -4.14
C GLY A 45 25.22 18.12 -5.40
N GLY A 46 23.97 17.75 -5.71
CA GLY A 46 23.18 18.24 -6.85
C GLY A 46 22.24 19.43 -6.53
N ASN A 47 21.50 19.89 -7.54
CA ASN A 47 20.63 21.08 -7.51
C ASN A 47 19.55 21.01 -6.40
N PRO A 48 19.35 22.06 -5.58
CA PRO A 48 18.39 22.07 -4.49
C PRO A 48 16.92 22.25 -4.92
N LEU A 49 16.63 22.66 -6.16
CA LEU A 49 15.26 22.81 -6.64
C LEU A 49 14.62 21.47 -7.00
N ARG A 50 13.49 21.18 -6.36
CA ARG A 50 12.68 19.98 -6.57
C ARG A 50 11.21 20.35 -6.74
N ARG A 51 10.30 19.65 -6.05
CA ARG A 51 8.87 19.94 -6.10
C ARG A 51 8.61 21.41 -5.71
N MET A 52 7.74 22.05 -6.47
CA MET A 52 7.24 23.39 -6.19
C MET A 52 5.73 23.38 -6.34
N ASP A 53 5.05 24.08 -5.44
CA ASP A 53 3.64 24.45 -5.62
C ASP A 53 3.51 25.98 -5.67
N LEU A 54 2.54 26.46 -6.43
CA LEU A 54 2.34 27.88 -6.70
C LEU A 54 0.91 28.29 -6.36
N ALA A 55 0.77 29.46 -5.76
CA ALA A 55 -0.52 30.11 -5.62
C ALA A 55 -0.45 31.61 -5.88
N THR A 56 -1.46 32.11 -6.57
CA THR A 56 -1.69 33.53 -6.79
C THR A 56 -2.77 34.00 -5.83
N ALA A 57 -2.60 35.18 -5.23
CA ALA A 57 -3.61 35.76 -4.35
C ALA A 57 -4.86 36.16 -5.17
N PRO A 58 -6.07 35.62 -4.89
CA PRO A 58 -7.28 35.98 -5.63
C PRO A 58 -7.64 37.47 -5.50
N SER A 59 -7.35 38.07 -4.33
CA SER A 59 -7.59 39.49 -4.04
C SER A 59 -6.58 40.44 -4.72
N ASN A 60 -5.39 39.93 -5.09
CA ASN A 60 -4.36 40.70 -5.77
C ASN A 60 -3.50 39.81 -6.69
N PRO A 61 -3.84 39.68 -7.98
CA PRO A 61 -3.15 38.78 -8.90
C PRO A 61 -1.67 39.08 -9.17
N ALA A 62 -1.16 40.25 -8.74
CA ALA A 62 0.27 40.54 -8.78
C ALA A 62 1.05 39.80 -7.69
N VAL A 63 0.37 39.37 -6.62
CA VAL A 63 0.97 38.60 -5.52
C VAL A 63 0.94 37.11 -5.85
N ILE A 64 2.13 36.52 -5.95
CA ILE A 64 2.34 35.10 -6.23
C ILE A 64 3.27 34.54 -5.17
N TYR A 65 2.92 33.38 -4.62
CA TYR A 65 3.77 32.62 -3.74
C TYR A 65 4.22 31.32 -4.40
N ALA A 66 5.41 30.86 -4.00
CA ALA A 66 5.94 29.56 -4.33
C ALA A 66 6.45 28.87 -3.07
N GLN A 67 5.91 27.70 -2.78
CA GLN A 67 6.49 26.78 -1.80
C GLN A 67 7.47 25.88 -2.52
N VAL A 68 8.71 25.84 -2.04
CA VAL A 68 9.81 25.10 -2.68
C VAL A 68 10.41 24.15 -1.66
N GLN A 69 10.39 22.86 -2.00
CA GLN A 69 10.95 21.81 -1.18
C GLN A 69 12.40 22.13 -0.76
N ASN A 70 12.70 21.93 0.54
CA ASN A 70 14.00 22.19 1.18
C ASN A 70 14.51 23.63 1.14
N LEU A 71 13.78 24.56 0.53
CA LEU A 71 14.21 25.94 0.39
C LEU A 71 13.25 26.91 1.10
N GLY A 72 11.97 26.57 1.25
CA GLY A 72 10.99 27.38 2.01
C GLY A 72 9.97 28.10 1.11
N VAL A 73 9.71 29.38 1.38
CA VAL A 73 8.65 30.15 0.69
C VAL A 73 9.22 31.38 0.00
N TRP A 74 8.79 31.60 -1.24
CA TRP A 74 9.06 32.79 -2.04
C TRP A 74 7.79 33.55 -2.31
N ARG A 75 7.91 34.88 -2.39
CA ARG A 75 6.83 35.81 -2.72
C ARG A 75 7.27 36.74 -3.83
N SER A 76 6.36 37.01 -4.75
CA SER A 76 6.42 38.10 -5.73
C SER A 76 5.23 39.01 -5.50
N THR A 77 5.40 40.31 -5.74
CA THR A 77 4.32 41.33 -5.67
C THR A 77 4.08 42.04 -7.01
N ASP A 78 4.75 41.59 -8.06
CA ASP A 78 4.76 42.21 -9.39
C ASP A 78 4.55 41.19 -10.52
N GLY A 79 3.78 40.14 -10.23
CA GLY A 79 3.39 39.11 -11.20
C GLY A 79 4.55 38.20 -11.61
N GLY A 80 5.50 37.96 -10.70
CA GLY A 80 6.69 37.12 -10.87
C GLY A 80 7.85 37.82 -11.57
N SER A 81 7.84 39.16 -11.63
CA SER A 81 8.93 39.92 -12.23
C SER A 81 10.14 39.97 -11.29
N ASN A 82 9.91 40.09 -9.98
CA ASN A 82 10.89 39.95 -8.90
C ASN A 82 10.35 38.99 -7.82
N TRP A 83 11.26 38.27 -7.18
CA TRP A 83 10.98 37.32 -6.11
C TRP A 83 11.80 37.65 -4.85
N THR A 84 11.22 37.39 -3.69
CA THR A 84 11.87 37.50 -2.39
C THR A 84 11.59 36.23 -1.61
N GLN A 85 12.62 35.63 -1.02
CA GLN A 85 12.43 34.52 -0.09
C GLN A 85 11.88 35.11 1.22
N THR A 86 10.71 34.65 1.66
CA THR A 86 10.04 35.16 2.85
C THR A 86 10.20 34.24 4.05
N ALA A 87 10.42 32.94 3.83
CA ALA A 87 10.72 32.00 4.91
C ALA A 87 11.77 30.95 4.50
N THR A 88 12.70 30.64 5.40
CA THR A 88 13.57 29.45 5.33
C THR A 88 13.05 28.34 6.25
N GLN A 89 13.25 27.08 5.88
CA GLN A 89 13.04 25.98 6.83
C GLN A 89 14.30 25.72 7.68
N PRO A 90 14.19 25.38 8.97
CA PRO A 90 13.03 25.45 9.85
C PRO A 90 12.89 26.79 10.62
N ASP A 91 13.82 27.73 10.41
CA ASP A 91 14.01 28.91 11.26
C ASP A 91 12.75 29.80 11.41
N ASP A 92 11.90 29.87 10.39
CA ASP A 92 10.72 30.75 10.36
C ASP A 92 9.38 30.03 10.65
N PHE A 93 9.42 28.72 10.92
CA PHE A 93 8.25 27.89 11.20
C PHE A 93 8.10 27.64 12.71
N SER A 94 7.72 28.68 13.44
CA SER A 94 7.49 28.58 14.88
C SER A 94 6.39 27.55 15.21
N THR A 95 6.69 26.57 16.06
CA THR A 95 5.72 25.55 16.44
C THR A 95 4.90 25.99 17.65
N GLY A 96 3.58 25.92 17.53
CA GLY A 96 2.65 26.01 18.66
C GLY A 96 2.37 24.64 19.32
N CYS A 97 2.98 23.57 18.80
CA CYS A 97 2.82 22.18 19.23
C CYS A 97 4.09 21.67 19.92
N VAL A 98 3.98 20.60 20.70
CA VAL A 98 5.16 19.85 21.15
C VAL A 98 5.77 19.18 19.91
N MET A 99 7.06 19.41 19.65
CA MET A 99 7.78 18.70 18.59
C MET A 99 7.81 17.21 18.93
N ASP A 100 7.56 16.36 17.95
CA ASP A 100 7.79 14.93 18.08
C ASP A 100 9.30 14.63 18.24
N ALA A 101 9.61 13.39 18.63
CA ALA A 101 10.98 12.91 18.79
C ALA A 101 11.79 12.91 17.48
N PHE A 102 11.14 13.10 16.33
CA PHE A 102 11.78 13.13 15.02
C PHE A 102 12.22 14.54 14.60
N GLY A 103 11.80 15.59 15.32
CA GLY A 103 12.24 16.97 15.08
C GLY A 103 11.72 17.54 13.76
N ASN A 104 10.63 16.98 13.22
CA ASN A 104 10.17 17.19 11.86
C ASN A 104 9.32 18.45 11.70
N GLY A 105 9.88 19.62 12.01
CA GLY A 105 9.27 20.90 11.61
C GLY A 105 9.17 20.98 10.08
N MET A 106 8.00 20.74 9.50
CA MET A 106 7.72 20.97 8.06
C MET A 106 8.65 20.19 7.07
N LEU A 107 9.56 19.33 7.56
CA LEU A 107 10.79 18.88 6.88
C LEU A 107 10.57 18.01 5.64
N PHE A 108 9.41 17.37 5.50
CA PHE A 108 9.10 16.57 4.31
C PHE A 108 8.15 17.34 3.41
N GLN A 109 8.68 17.79 2.28
CA GLN A 109 7.95 18.48 1.19
C GLN A 109 8.11 17.75 -0.15
N ASP A 110 8.69 16.55 -0.14
CA ASP A 110 9.04 15.76 -1.32
C ASP A 110 7.81 15.45 -2.18
N TYR A 111 6.68 15.13 -1.55
CA TYR A 111 5.47 14.67 -2.24
C TYR A 111 4.14 15.22 -1.66
N ASN A 112 4.18 16.00 -0.59
CA ASN A 112 3.04 16.59 0.13
C ASN A 112 3.10 18.15 0.19
N ALA A 113 4.01 18.79 -0.56
CA ALA A 113 4.05 20.26 -0.63
C ALA A 113 2.82 20.85 -1.31
N GLY A 114 2.28 21.93 -0.73
CA GLY A 114 1.24 22.73 -1.36
C GLY A 114 0.90 24.07 -0.68
N ILE A 115 0.57 25.13 -1.43
CA ILE A 115 0.29 26.50 -0.95
C ILE A 115 -1.02 27.15 -1.45
N VAL A 116 -1.92 27.65 -0.58
CA VAL A 116 -3.15 28.38 -0.98
C VAL A 116 -3.17 29.74 -0.29
N VAL A 117 -3.64 30.77 -1.00
CA VAL A 117 -3.70 32.14 -0.50
C VAL A 117 -5.14 32.52 -0.23
N SER A 118 -5.36 33.29 0.84
CA SER A 118 -6.68 33.82 1.20
C SER A 118 -7.33 34.54 0.02
N PRO A 119 -8.63 34.28 -0.25
CA PRO A 119 -9.37 34.97 -1.30
C PRO A 119 -9.55 36.47 -1.06
N THR A 120 -9.39 36.92 0.20
CA THR A 120 -9.63 38.31 0.60
C THR A 120 -8.39 39.06 1.08
N ASP A 121 -7.32 38.36 1.44
CA ASP A 121 -6.09 38.95 1.99
C ASP A 121 -4.83 38.34 1.36
N PRO A 122 -4.04 39.09 0.56
CA PRO A 122 -2.85 38.55 -0.08
C PRO A 122 -1.71 38.20 0.89
N ASP A 123 -1.79 38.58 2.17
CA ASP A 123 -0.78 38.28 3.18
C ASP A 123 -1.16 37.09 4.09
N THR A 124 -2.37 36.55 3.93
CA THR A 124 -2.81 35.31 4.60
C THR A 124 -2.71 34.12 3.65
N LEU A 125 -2.04 33.06 4.08
CA LEU A 125 -1.85 31.84 3.29
C LEU A 125 -1.76 30.59 4.15
N PHE A 126 -2.11 29.45 3.55
CA PHE A 126 -2.02 28.12 4.17
C PHE A 126 -1.10 27.21 3.35
N LEU A 127 -0.23 26.48 4.04
CA LEU A 127 0.67 25.49 3.43
C LEU A 127 0.32 24.08 3.89
N SER A 128 0.62 23.11 3.04
CA SER A 128 0.68 21.70 3.37
C SER A 128 2.10 21.16 3.19
N ALA A 129 2.45 20.24 4.07
CA ALA A 129 3.65 19.42 4.09
C ALA A 129 3.29 18.17 4.92
N THR A 130 4.18 17.69 5.78
CA THR A 130 3.80 16.77 6.86
C THR A 130 2.63 17.32 7.69
N ASP A 131 2.65 18.62 7.99
CA ASP A 131 1.60 19.34 8.73
C ASP A 131 0.96 20.44 7.88
N VAL A 132 -0.13 21.02 8.39
CA VAL A 132 -0.82 22.19 7.86
C VAL A 132 -0.31 23.44 8.56
N TRP A 133 0.04 24.47 7.81
CA TRP A 133 0.62 25.71 8.34
C TRP A 133 -0.16 26.93 7.87
N ARG A 134 -0.14 28.00 8.67
CA ARG A 134 -0.72 29.30 8.29
C ARG A 134 0.27 30.43 8.52
N SER A 135 0.30 31.38 7.59
CA SER A 135 0.91 32.70 7.75
C SER A 135 -0.17 33.77 7.60
N THR A 136 0.03 34.90 8.29
CA THR A 136 -0.80 36.12 8.21
C THR A 136 0.04 37.37 7.99
N ASP A 137 1.30 37.20 7.54
CA ASP A 137 2.29 38.27 7.38
C ASP A 137 3.03 38.18 6.04
N GLY A 138 2.38 37.57 5.05
CA GLY A 138 2.93 37.41 3.71
C GLY A 138 4.04 36.36 3.64
N GLY A 139 3.93 35.31 4.45
CA GLY A 139 4.83 34.16 4.45
C GLY A 139 6.17 34.42 5.15
N GLN A 140 6.21 35.39 6.06
CA GLN A 140 7.40 35.69 6.88
C GLN A 140 7.49 34.82 8.13
N SER A 141 6.34 34.48 8.72
CA SER A 141 6.25 33.53 9.82
C SER A 141 5.07 32.60 9.66
N PHE A 142 5.21 31.38 10.19
CA PHE A 142 4.18 30.36 10.10
C PHE A 142 3.86 29.73 11.45
N ARG A 143 2.61 29.30 11.57
CA ARG A 143 2.05 28.56 12.68
C ARG A 143 1.52 27.20 12.21
N ASN A 144 1.92 26.14 12.90
CA ASN A 144 1.35 24.80 12.71
C ASN A 144 -0.11 24.76 13.20
N LEU A 145 -1.01 24.23 12.38
CA LEU A 145 -2.44 24.09 12.65
C LEU A 145 -2.87 22.66 13.01
N SER A 146 -2.14 21.64 12.55
CA SER A 146 -2.55 20.23 12.64
C SER A 146 -1.91 19.47 13.80
N CYS A 147 -0.66 19.79 14.15
CA CYS A 147 0.11 19.10 15.19
C CYS A 147 0.09 17.55 15.04
N GLY A 148 0.29 17.03 13.83
CA GLY A 148 -0.01 15.62 13.50
C GLY A 148 0.74 14.57 14.30
N TYR A 149 1.91 14.91 14.86
CA TYR A 149 2.72 14.02 15.71
C TYR A 149 2.77 14.43 17.20
N ASP A 150 1.86 15.28 17.68
CA ASP A 150 1.81 15.59 19.12
C ASP A 150 1.29 14.38 19.93
N GLU A 151 2.22 13.54 20.36
CA GLU A 151 1.99 12.30 21.11
C GLU A 151 1.39 12.52 22.52
N THR A 152 1.24 13.76 22.99
CA THR A 152 0.60 14.05 24.28
C THR A 152 -0.92 13.88 24.26
N ALA A 153 -1.50 13.58 23.10
CA ALA A 153 -2.91 13.25 22.92
C ALA A 153 -3.17 11.92 22.18
N PRO A 154 -2.81 10.75 22.76
CA PRO A 154 -3.24 9.47 22.19
C PRO A 154 -4.77 9.38 22.24
N GLY A 155 -5.42 9.23 21.09
CA GLY A 155 -6.86 8.95 21.01
C GLY A 155 -7.81 10.13 21.20
N VAL A 156 -7.38 11.39 20.96
CA VAL A 156 -8.30 12.53 20.92
C VAL A 156 -8.87 12.70 19.49
N PRO A 157 -10.20 12.66 19.30
CA PRO A 157 -10.81 13.05 18.04
C PRO A 157 -10.49 14.52 17.74
N GLY A 158 -9.72 14.81 16.68
CA GLY A 158 -9.36 16.17 16.29
C GLY A 158 -7.95 16.36 15.70
N THR A 159 -7.07 15.37 15.82
CA THR A 159 -5.74 15.39 15.18
C THR A 159 -5.89 15.12 13.68
N VAL A 160 -5.38 16.04 12.86
CA VAL A 160 -5.31 15.87 11.41
C VAL A 160 -4.17 14.92 11.10
N HIS A 161 -4.43 13.92 10.26
CA HIS A 161 -3.37 13.01 9.81
C HIS A 161 -2.22 13.79 9.14
N VAL A 162 -1.01 13.28 9.30
CA VAL A 162 0.18 13.84 8.65
C VAL A 162 0.13 13.63 7.13
N ASP A 163 1.10 14.19 6.41
CA ASP A 163 1.24 14.05 4.95
C ASP A 163 0.04 14.61 4.18
N ASN A 164 0.00 15.94 4.12
CA ASN A 164 -1.13 16.70 3.62
C ASN A 164 -0.97 17.02 2.13
N HIS A 165 -1.85 16.48 1.29
CA HIS A 165 -1.75 16.54 -0.18
C HIS A 165 -2.68 17.58 -0.82
N ALA A 166 -3.79 17.91 -0.17
CA ALA A 166 -4.81 18.78 -0.72
C ALA A 166 -5.29 19.80 0.31
N ARG A 167 -5.72 20.97 -0.17
CA ARG A 167 -6.30 22.03 0.65
C ARG A 167 -7.26 22.88 -0.16
N ALA A 168 -8.32 23.37 0.46
CA ALA A 168 -9.25 24.29 -0.18
C ALA A 168 -9.91 25.23 0.84
N ILE A 169 -9.91 26.53 0.53
CA ILE A 169 -10.67 27.53 1.26
C ILE A 169 -12.10 27.51 0.73
N VAL A 170 -13.07 27.26 1.60
CA VAL A 170 -14.47 27.02 1.23
C VAL A 170 -15.25 28.32 1.27
N GLY A 171 -15.87 28.67 0.15
CA GLY A 171 -16.80 29.82 0.08
C GLY A 171 -16.13 31.19 0.21
N GLY A 172 -14.80 31.28 0.06
CA GLY A 172 -14.08 32.54 0.23
C GLY A 172 -13.79 32.92 1.69
N ASP A 173 -14.03 32.01 2.63
CA ASP A 173 -13.93 32.23 4.07
C ASP A 173 -12.70 31.51 4.62
N ASP A 174 -11.69 32.26 5.07
CA ASP A 174 -10.41 31.73 5.56
C ASP A 174 -10.55 30.83 6.79
N ASP A 175 -11.66 30.92 7.52
CA ASP A 175 -11.95 30.00 8.62
C ASP A 175 -12.38 28.60 8.15
N ARG A 176 -12.87 28.49 6.91
CA ARG A 176 -13.41 27.25 6.35
C ARG A 176 -12.36 26.58 5.47
N LEU A 177 -11.56 25.72 6.08
CA LEU A 177 -10.46 25.03 5.41
C LEU A 177 -10.74 23.53 5.31
N LEU A 178 -10.75 23.01 4.09
CA LEU A 178 -10.63 21.58 3.83
C LEU A 178 -9.16 21.21 3.69
N VAL A 179 -8.79 20.06 4.21
CA VAL A 179 -7.46 19.46 4.07
C VAL A 179 -7.63 17.99 3.71
N GLY A 180 -6.91 17.52 2.70
CA GLY A 180 -6.86 16.12 2.32
C GLY A 180 -5.44 15.58 2.53
N ASN A 181 -5.34 14.42 3.15
CA ASN A 181 -4.10 13.76 3.55
C ASN A 181 -4.26 12.24 3.48
N ASP A 182 -3.22 11.50 3.88
CA ASP A 182 -3.24 10.03 3.83
C ASP A 182 -4.31 9.41 4.76
N GLY A 183 -4.77 10.16 5.78
CA GLY A 183 -5.90 9.80 6.64
C GLY A 183 -7.27 10.22 6.11
N GLY A 184 -7.39 10.76 4.89
CA GLY A 184 -8.65 11.17 4.28
C GLY A 184 -8.87 12.69 4.26
N ILE A 185 -10.10 13.15 4.51
CA ILE A 185 -10.49 14.56 4.42
C ILE A 185 -10.87 15.10 5.80
N TYR A 186 -10.32 16.26 6.13
CA TYR A 186 -10.59 16.99 7.36
C TYR A 186 -11.12 18.39 7.03
N TYR A 187 -12.02 18.89 7.87
CA TYR A 187 -12.58 20.23 7.74
C TYR A 187 -12.40 21.02 9.04
N SER A 188 -11.96 22.26 8.91
CA SER A 188 -12.01 23.25 9.98
C SER A 188 -13.01 24.34 9.63
N ALA A 189 -13.80 24.77 10.62
CA ALA A 189 -14.69 25.92 10.54
C ALA A 189 -14.12 27.16 11.26
N ASN A 190 -12.88 27.08 11.74
CA ASN A 190 -12.19 28.13 12.49
C ASN A 190 -10.67 28.09 12.24
N ALA A 191 -10.25 27.84 10.99
CA ALA A 191 -8.85 27.65 10.62
C ALA A 191 -7.95 28.88 10.92
N THR A 192 -8.53 30.07 11.12
CA THR A 192 -7.77 31.28 11.50
C THR A 192 -7.59 31.44 13.02
N ALA A 193 -8.24 30.61 13.83
CA ALA A 193 -8.07 30.60 15.27
C ALA A 193 -6.62 30.27 15.68
N ALA A 194 -6.27 30.55 16.94
CA ALA A 194 -4.99 30.14 17.48
C ALA A 194 -4.89 28.59 17.50
N GLN A 195 -5.90 27.92 18.04
CA GLN A 195 -5.99 26.46 18.02
C GLN A 195 -7.23 26.08 17.21
N PRO A 196 -7.09 25.92 15.88
CA PRO A 196 -8.21 25.49 15.06
C PRO A 196 -8.66 24.08 15.46
N GLN A 197 -9.89 23.74 15.12
CA GLN A 197 -10.44 22.41 15.29
C GLN A 197 -10.67 21.80 13.91
N PHE A 198 -10.30 20.53 13.76
CA PHE A 198 -10.54 19.77 12.54
C PHE A 198 -11.46 18.60 12.84
N GLN A 199 -12.47 18.42 12.02
CA GLN A 199 -13.35 17.25 12.03
C GLN A 199 -13.05 16.38 10.81
N PRO A 200 -12.88 15.05 10.97
CA PRO A 200 -12.80 14.16 9.84
C PRO A 200 -14.15 14.12 9.10
N LEU A 201 -14.10 13.98 7.77
CA LEU A 201 -15.26 13.84 6.88
C LEU A 201 -15.29 12.46 6.19
N ASN A 202 -14.71 11.46 6.85
CA ASN A 202 -14.41 10.16 6.25
C ASN A 202 -15.56 9.14 6.33
N ASP A 203 -16.61 9.39 7.14
CA ASP A 203 -17.66 8.41 7.45
C ASP A 203 -18.40 7.84 6.21
N THR A 204 -18.33 8.52 5.07
CA THR A 204 -18.97 8.10 3.80
C THR A 204 -17.96 7.83 2.69
N LEU A 205 -16.67 7.80 3.01
CA LEU A 205 -15.57 7.66 2.06
C LEU A 205 -14.83 6.35 2.32
N ALA A 206 -14.93 5.41 1.37
CA ALA A 206 -14.07 4.22 1.36
C ALA A 206 -12.75 4.56 0.67
N THR A 207 -11.80 5.17 1.40
CA THR A 207 -10.50 5.62 0.84
C THR A 207 -9.30 4.87 1.37
N ILE A 208 -9.49 3.89 2.26
CA ILE A 208 -8.38 3.10 2.82
C ILE A 208 -7.64 2.37 1.69
N GLU A 209 -6.32 2.42 1.75
CA GLU A 209 -5.40 1.81 0.79
C GLU A 209 -4.76 0.55 1.36
N PHE A 210 -5.44 -0.60 1.21
CA PHE A 210 -4.92 -1.86 1.73
C PHE A 210 -3.81 -2.43 0.84
N TYR A 211 -2.70 -2.84 1.44
CA TYR A 211 -1.69 -3.70 0.80
C TYR A 211 -2.09 -5.17 0.85
N SER A 212 -2.70 -5.61 1.96
CA SER A 212 -3.16 -6.98 2.17
C SER A 212 -4.26 -7.05 3.20
N GLY A 213 -4.86 -8.23 3.36
CA GLY A 213 -5.80 -8.48 4.42
C GLY A 213 -5.93 -9.92 4.88
N ALA A 214 -6.89 -10.15 5.78
CA ALA A 214 -7.22 -11.46 6.30
C ALA A 214 -8.69 -11.53 6.72
N LEU A 215 -9.25 -12.74 6.66
CA LEU A 215 -10.57 -13.07 7.19
C LEU A 215 -10.46 -14.04 8.37
N SER A 216 -11.41 -13.95 9.29
CA SER A 216 -11.69 -15.05 10.21
C SER A 216 -12.17 -16.30 9.46
N ALA A 217 -12.09 -17.47 10.11
CA ALA A 217 -12.62 -18.70 9.53
C ALA A 217 -14.14 -18.65 9.34
N ASP A 218 -14.61 -19.39 8.33
CA ASP A 218 -16.02 -19.65 8.04
C ASP A 218 -16.85 -18.35 7.96
N PHE A 219 -16.28 -17.33 7.31
CA PHE A 219 -16.78 -15.95 7.39
C PHE A 219 -18.24 -15.77 6.91
N ASN A 220 -18.73 -16.59 5.98
CA ASN A 220 -20.12 -16.55 5.54
C ASN A 220 -21.00 -17.64 6.18
N ASP A 221 -20.50 -18.35 7.20
CA ASP A 221 -21.30 -19.34 7.95
C ASP A 221 -22.15 -18.64 9.03
N PRO A 222 -23.49 -18.76 8.99
CA PRO A 222 -24.37 -18.17 10.01
C PRO A 222 -24.17 -18.74 11.43
N ALA A 223 -23.50 -19.88 11.58
CA ALA A 223 -23.18 -20.47 12.88
C ALA A 223 -21.98 -19.80 13.58
N VAL A 224 -21.21 -18.96 12.87
CA VAL A 224 -20.07 -18.24 13.44
C VAL A 224 -20.55 -17.03 14.22
N ASN A 225 -20.17 -16.97 15.50
CA ASN A 225 -20.60 -15.92 16.42
C ASN A 225 -19.90 -14.58 16.19
N GLU A 226 -18.65 -14.57 15.72
CA GLU A 226 -17.89 -13.34 15.50
C GLU A 226 -17.07 -13.48 14.22
N ARG A 227 -17.23 -12.51 13.32
CA ARG A 227 -16.54 -12.48 12.02
C ARG A 227 -15.66 -11.25 11.95
N PHE A 228 -14.43 -11.43 11.47
CA PHE A 228 -13.41 -10.40 11.47
C PHE A 228 -12.82 -10.22 10.09
N ILE A 229 -12.60 -8.96 9.72
CA ILE A 229 -11.77 -8.59 8.58
C ILE A 229 -10.63 -7.73 9.13
N GLY A 230 -9.40 -8.08 8.76
CA GLY A 230 -8.20 -7.32 9.08
C GLY A 230 -7.55 -6.86 7.80
N GLY A 231 -6.87 -5.71 7.85
CA GLY A 231 -6.13 -5.18 6.72
C GLY A 231 -4.89 -4.41 7.17
N GLY A 232 -3.83 -4.54 6.40
CA GLY A 232 -2.66 -3.66 6.48
C GLY A 232 -2.80 -2.56 5.43
N ALA A 233 -2.80 -1.30 5.85
CA ALA A 233 -2.97 -0.15 4.97
C ALA A 233 -1.75 0.76 4.93
N GLN A 234 -1.57 1.43 3.79
CA GLN A 234 -0.63 2.53 3.62
C GLN A 234 -0.96 3.68 4.58
N ASP A 235 0.02 4.08 5.38
CA ASP A 235 0.01 5.17 6.38
C ASP A 235 -1.10 5.13 7.45
N ASN A 236 -2.08 4.23 7.29
CA ASN A 236 -3.24 4.00 8.13
C ASN A 236 -3.15 2.66 8.87
N GLY A 237 -1.96 2.07 8.90
CA GLY A 237 -1.61 1.04 9.84
C GLY A 237 -2.30 -0.29 9.65
N ALA A 238 -2.17 -1.14 10.66
CA ALA A 238 -2.96 -2.37 10.77
C ALA A 238 -4.30 -2.04 11.42
N SER A 239 -5.39 -2.39 10.75
CA SER A 239 -6.75 -2.08 11.17
C SER A 239 -7.67 -3.29 11.00
N ASN A 240 -8.82 -3.28 11.69
CA ASN A 240 -9.83 -4.34 11.56
C ASN A 240 -11.25 -3.81 11.72
N VAL A 241 -12.21 -4.64 11.30
CA VAL A 241 -13.64 -4.49 11.51
C VAL A 241 -14.23 -5.82 11.95
N ARG A 242 -15.29 -5.77 12.75
CA ARG A 242 -16.00 -6.91 13.33
C ARG A 242 -17.48 -6.87 12.96
N TYR A 243 -18.04 -8.04 12.71
CA TYR A 243 -19.48 -8.25 12.56
C TYR A 243 -19.99 -9.29 13.55
N GLY A 244 -21.13 -9.02 14.17
CA GLY A 244 -21.79 -9.93 15.11
C GLY A 244 -22.45 -11.14 14.42
N PRO A 245 -23.05 -12.07 15.18
CA PRO A 245 -23.76 -13.21 14.59
C PRO A 245 -24.92 -12.74 13.72
N GLY A 246 -25.00 -13.25 12.48
CA GLY A 246 -26.10 -12.96 11.55
C GLY A 246 -26.14 -11.54 10.96
N GLU A 247 -25.18 -10.67 11.30
CA GLU A 247 -25.04 -9.35 10.68
C GLU A 247 -24.68 -9.48 9.18
N VAL A 248 -25.17 -8.60 8.32
CA VAL A 248 -24.72 -8.58 6.92
C VAL A 248 -23.53 -7.63 6.85
N PRO A 249 -22.33 -8.08 6.41
CA PRO A 249 -21.20 -7.19 6.23
C PRO A 249 -21.58 -5.99 5.37
N ALA A 250 -21.27 -4.79 5.85
CA ALA A 250 -21.62 -3.52 5.22
C ALA A 250 -20.52 -2.49 5.46
N ALA A 251 -20.63 -1.30 4.85
CA ALA A 251 -19.69 -0.21 5.12
C ALA A 251 -19.61 0.10 6.62
N ALA A 252 -18.40 0.07 7.17
CA ALA A 252 -18.16 0.18 8.60
C ALA A 252 -16.84 0.92 8.87
N LEU A 253 -16.76 1.54 10.05
CA LEU A 253 -15.55 2.20 10.52
C LEU A 253 -14.50 1.16 10.94
N TRP A 254 -13.29 1.33 10.44
CA TRP A 254 -12.16 0.49 10.77
C TRP A 254 -11.49 0.99 12.05
N THR A 255 -11.12 0.05 12.92
CA THR A 255 -10.41 0.37 14.16
C THR A 255 -8.92 0.18 13.95
N LEU A 256 -8.17 1.28 14.05
CA LEU A 256 -6.70 1.29 14.02
C LEU A 256 -6.12 0.58 15.24
N ARG A 257 -5.04 -0.17 15.03
CA ARG A 257 -4.41 -0.98 16.09
C ARG A 257 -2.91 -0.76 16.19
N SER A 258 -2.27 -0.48 15.08
CA SER A 258 -0.88 -0.05 15.01
C SER A 258 -0.79 1.01 13.92
N GLY A 259 -0.16 2.17 14.21
CA GLY A 259 0.00 3.27 13.25
C GLY A 259 1.18 3.07 12.28
N GLY A 260 1.45 4.07 11.43
CA GLY A 260 2.41 3.95 10.33
C GLY A 260 1.83 3.11 9.18
N ASP A 261 2.67 2.47 8.36
CA ASP A 261 2.17 1.48 7.41
C ASP A 261 1.88 0.14 8.11
N GLY A 262 0.68 -0.42 7.88
CA GLY A 262 0.41 -1.83 8.13
C GLY A 262 0.57 -2.60 6.82
N ILE A 263 1.33 -3.68 6.78
CA ILE A 263 1.64 -4.39 5.53
C ILE A 263 0.85 -5.70 5.44
N ASN A 264 1.29 -6.75 6.15
CA ASN A 264 0.67 -8.06 6.16
C ASN A 264 -0.11 -8.27 7.44
N VAL A 265 -1.25 -8.96 7.37
CA VAL A 265 -2.04 -9.34 8.54
C VAL A 265 -2.42 -10.83 8.47
N ALA A 266 -2.58 -11.48 9.63
CA ALA A 266 -3.12 -12.83 9.68
C ALA A 266 -3.88 -13.06 10.99
N PHE A 267 -5.00 -13.77 10.91
CA PHE A 267 -5.72 -14.26 12.08
C PHE A 267 -5.42 -15.74 12.30
N ASP A 268 -5.22 -16.11 13.56
CA ASP A 268 -5.26 -17.51 13.96
C ASP A 268 -6.72 -17.99 14.02
N PRO A 269 -7.15 -18.86 13.09
CA PRO A 269 -8.55 -19.22 12.94
C PRO A 269 -9.07 -20.14 14.06
N ILE A 270 -8.20 -20.69 14.90
CA ILE A 270 -8.59 -21.71 15.89
C ILE A 270 -8.97 -21.07 17.22
N LEU A 271 -8.09 -20.23 17.76
CA LEU A 271 -8.32 -19.59 19.06
C LEU A 271 -9.01 -18.23 18.93
N ALA A 272 -8.93 -17.59 17.74
CA ALA A 272 -9.34 -16.20 17.50
C ALA A 272 -8.69 -15.17 18.47
N GLN A 273 -7.66 -15.59 19.22
CA GLN A 273 -6.94 -14.77 20.20
C GLN A 273 -5.67 -14.17 19.63
N ARG A 274 -5.07 -14.82 18.61
CA ARG A 274 -3.83 -14.36 17.99
C ARG A 274 -4.12 -13.64 16.70
N TRP A 275 -3.70 -12.37 16.67
CA TRP A 275 -3.75 -11.55 15.48
C TRP A 275 -2.36 -10.99 15.20
N TYR A 276 -1.84 -11.30 14.02
CA TYR A 276 -0.54 -10.86 13.55
C TYR A 276 -0.71 -9.70 12.60
N TYR A 277 0.19 -8.73 12.70
CA TYR A 277 0.31 -7.66 11.73
C TYR A 277 1.77 -7.25 11.61
N SER A 278 2.16 -6.78 10.43
CA SER A 278 3.50 -6.23 10.22
C SER A 278 3.48 -4.77 9.83
N SER A 279 4.57 -4.08 10.11
CA SER A 279 4.90 -2.79 9.51
C SER A 279 6.02 -2.95 8.47
N GLN A 280 6.56 -1.82 8.01
CA GLN A 280 7.56 -1.79 6.93
C GLN A 280 8.74 -2.71 7.24
N PHE A 281 9.32 -3.29 6.19
CA PHE A 281 10.50 -4.14 6.30
C PHE A 281 10.30 -5.33 7.25
N LEU A 282 9.15 -6.03 7.18
CA LEU A 282 8.90 -7.28 7.90
C LEU A 282 8.99 -7.19 9.43
N PHE A 283 8.73 -6.03 10.02
CA PHE A 283 8.57 -5.96 11.46
C PHE A 283 7.22 -6.61 11.84
N ILE A 284 7.23 -7.76 12.51
CA ILE A 284 6.01 -8.51 12.84
C ILE A 284 5.68 -8.33 14.32
N ALA A 285 4.47 -7.88 14.62
CA ALA A 285 3.88 -7.88 15.95
C ALA A 285 2.66 -8.82 16.00
N ALA A 286 2.28 -9.22 17.20
CA ALA A 286 1.03 -9.94 17.41
C ALA A 286 0.33 -9.45 18.68
N SER A 287 -1.00 -9.51 18.68
CA SER A 287 -1.79 -9.54 19.90
C SER A 287 -2.08 -10.99 20.28
N THR A 288 -2.00 -11.33 21.57
CA THR A 288 -2.31 -12.67 22.10
C THR A 288 -3.59 -12.73 22.94
N ASN A 289 -4.25 -11.58 23.14
CA ASN A 289 -5.44 -11.42 23.98
C ASN A 289 -6.69 -11.02 23.19
N GLY A 290 -6.73 -11.38 21.90
CA GLY A 290 -7.85 -11.10 21.02
C GLY A 290 -7.57 -9.98 20.02
N TYR A 291 -8.44 -9.89 19.02
CA TYR A 291 -8.33 -8.93 17.92
C TYR A 291 -8.40 -7.44 18.36
N ASP A 292 -8.96 -7.15 19.54
CA ASP A 292 -8.99 -5.81 20.16
C ASP A 292 -7.75 -5.51 21.01
N GLY A 293 -6.87 -6.50 21.21
CA GLY A 293 -5.74 -6.41 22.10
C GLY A 293 -4.62 -5.48 21.60
N LEU A 294 -3.88 -4.91 22.55
CA LEU A 294 -2.67 -4.15 22.26
C LEU A 294 -1.56 -5.05 21.69
N ALA A 295 -0.64 -4.43 20.95
CA ALA A 295 0.54 -5.09 20.39
C ALA A 295 1.47 -5.66 21.46
N ASP A 296 1.78 -6.95 21.41
CA ASP A 296 2.99 -7.51 22.03
C ASP A 296 4.14 -7.37 21.01
N VAL A 297 4.70 -6.16 20.91
CA VAL A 297 5.65 -5.73 19.87
C VAL A 297 6.97 -6.53 19.85
N ASP A 298 7.32 -7.22 20.94
CA ASP A 298 8.58 -7.96 21.10
C ASP A 298 8.43 -9.50 21.05
N ALA A 299 7.23 -10.05 20.86
CA ALA A 299 7.03 -11.49 20.93
C ALA A 299 7.35 -12.24 19.62
N THR A 300 7.32 -11.55 18.46
CA THR A 300 7.26 -12.22 17.14
C THR A 300 8.38 -11.93 16.15
N SER A 301 8.97 -10.72 16.14
CA SER A 301 9.98 -10.34 15.13
C SER A 301 11.41 -10.59 15.62
N PRO A 302 12.25 -11.38 14.93
CA PRO A 302 13.69 -11.45 15.17
C PRO A 302 14.40 -10.20 14.61
N ASP A 303 15.70 -10.09 14.89
CA ASP A 303 16.57 -9.14 14.19
C ASP A 303 16.85 -9.63 12.77
N TRP A 304 16.30 -8.90 11.81
CA TRP A 304 16.41 -9.16 10.39
C TRP A 304 17.46 -8.28 9.68
N SER A 305 18.25 -7.48 10.41
CA SER A 305 19.15 -6.47 9.85
C SER A 305 20.21 -7.02 8.88
N ALA A 306 20.53 -8.31 9.00
CA ALA A 306 21.42 -9.01 8.09
C ALA A 306 20.78 -9.34 6.71
N ASP A 307 19.45 -9.26 6.62
CA ASP A 307 18.69 -9.66 5.44
C ASP A 307 18.20 -8.45 4.64
N ARG A 308 18.46 -8.49 3.33
CA ARG A 308 17.79 -7.62 2.35
C ARG A 308 16.31 -7.98 2.27
N ARG A 309 15.45 -6.98 2.43
CA ARG A 309 14.00 -7.13 2.61
C ARG A 309 13.29 -5.99 1.91
N GLY A 310 12.11 -6.28 1.37
CA GLY A 310 11.25 -5.25 0.80
C GLY A 310 10.53 -4.45 1.87
N PHE A 311 10.16 -3.23 1.50
CA PHE A 311 9.20 -2.42 2.24
C PHE A 311 7.92 -3.22 2.58
N LEU A 312 7.42 -4.02 1.64
CA LEU A 312 6.19 -4.83 1.76
C LEU A 312 6.45 -6.33 2.00
N ALA A 313 7.58 -6.68 2.62
CA ALA A 313 7.99 -8.07 2.80
C ALA A 313 6.89 -8.96 3.44
N PRO A 314 6.63 -10.17 2.88
CA PRO A 314 5.49 -11.00 3.28
C PRO A 314 5.79 -11.88 4.50
N PHE A 315 4.74 -12.17 5.28
CA PHE A 315 4.69 -13.32 6.18
C PHE A 315 3.39 -14.10 5.98
N ARG A 316 3.39 -15.40 6.28
CA ARG A 316 2.22 -16.29 6.16
C ARG A 316 2.09 -17.24 7.33
N LEU A 317 0.99 -17.12 8.07
CA LEU A 317 0.54 -18.15 9.01
C LEU A 317 -0.15 -19.27 8.20
N TYR A 318 0.21 -20.53 8.46
CA TYR A 318 -0.50 -21.66 7.87
C TYR A 318 -1.84 -21.86 8.58
N THR A 319 -2.93 -21.54 7.89
CA THR A 319 -4.29 -21.53 8.48
C THR A 319 -5.16 -22.69 8.04
N ARG A 320 -4.66 -23.64 7.24
CA ARG A 320 -5.45 -24.78 6.70
C ARG A 320 -5.16 -26.13 7.40
N GLY A 321 -4.46 -26.07 8.52
CA GLY A 321 -3.98 -27.25 9.24
C GLY A 321 -5.01 -27.99 10.07
N ASN A 322 -4.76 -29.28 10.33
CA ASN A 322 -5.50 -30.10 11.29
C ASN A 322 -4.96 -29.93 12.72
N GLU A 323 -5.44 -30.73 13.68
CA GLU A 323 -4.99 -30.72 15.09
C GLU A 323 -3.46 -30.91 15.30
N THR A 324 -2.70 -31.38 14.30
CA THR A 324 -1.23 -31.47 14.41
C THR A 324 -0.56 -30.13 14.15
N THR A 325 -1.02 -29.40 13.14
CA THR A 325 -0.40 -28.15 12.67
C THR A 325 -1.12 -26.89 13.17
N CYS A 326 -2.38 -27.04 13.55
CA CYS A 326 -3.24 -26.04 14.18
C CYS A 326 -4.01 -26.69 15.34
N PRO A 327 -3.35 -27.07 16.45
CA PRO A 327 -4.04 -27.68 17.58
C PRO A 327 -5.08 -26.74 18.20
N SER A 328 -6.23 -27.29 18.59
CA SER A 328 -7.29 -26.55 19.31
C SER A 328 -6.79 -25.86 20.59
N ALA A 329 -5.74 -26.39 21.22
CA ALA A 329 -5.20 -25.88 22.47
C ALA A 329 -4.19 -24.71 22.30
N SER A 330 -3.59 -24.55 21.12
CA SER A 330 -2.46 -23.62 20.92
C SER A 330 -2.51 -22.85 19.61
N GLY A 331 -3.49 -23.11 18.76
CA GLY A 331 -3.70 -22.45 17.48
C GLY A 331 -2.72 -22.87 16.39
N CYS A 332 -2.72 -22.20 15.24
CA CYS A 332 -1.82 -22.54 14.13
C CYS A 332 -0.33 -22.31 14.43
N GLN A 333 0.51 -23.30 14.13
CA GLN A 333 1.91 -23.35 14.58
C GLN A 333 2.94 -23.03 13.50
N ARG A 334 2.59 -23.11 12.21
CA ARG A 334 3.55 -22.93 11.12
C ARG A 334 3.47 -21.52 10.55
N MET A 335 4.59 -20.82 10.49
CA MET A 335 4.66 -19.48 9.94
C MET A 335 5.90 -19.34 9.06
N LEU A 336 5.74 -18.65 7.92
CA LEU A 336 6.83 -18.30 7.02
C LEU A 336 6.98 -16.78 6.94
N ALA A 337 8.20 -16.34 6.65
CA ALA A 337 8.56 -14.95 6.44
C ALA A 337 9.51 -14.84 5.24
N GLY A 338 9.29 -13.85 4.37
CA GLY A 338 10.05 -13.67 3.12
C GLY A 338 10.97 -12.46 3.17
N THR A 339 12.28 -12.69 3.02
CA THR A 339 13.30 -11.65 2.83
C THR A 339 13.82 -11.70 1.39
N PHE A 340 15.13 -11.85 1.14
CA PHE A 340 15.65 -12.45 -0.08
C PHE A 340 15.62 -14.00 -0.02
N ARG A 341 15.32 -14.54 1.17
CA ARG A 341 15.22 -15.96 1.50
C ARG A 341 14.02 -16.23 2.40
N VAL A 342 13.65 -17.49 2.55
CA VAL A 342 12.54 -17.93 3.40
C VAL A 342 13.03 -18.20 4.81
N TRP A 343 12.32 -17.65 5.78
CA TRP A 343 12.44 -17.96 7.19
C TRP A 343 11.22 -18.76 7.65
N GLU A 344 11.45 -19.71 8.54
CA GLU A 344 10.39 -20.56 9.09
C GLU A 344 10.35 -20.46 10.62
N HIS A 345 9.14 -20.56 11.16
CA HIS A 345 8.85 -20.66 12.57
C HIS A 345 7.83 -21.78 12.84
N LEU A 346 8.08 -22.58 13.88
CA LEU A 346 7.31 -23.79 14.17
C LEU A 346 6.34 -23.68 15.36
N SER A 347 6.28 -22.53 16.00
CA SER A 347 5.36 -22.23 17.10
C SER A 347 4.53 -20.95 16.89
N GLY A 348 4.13 -20.66 15.64
CA GLY A 348 3.22 -19.56 15.30
C GLY A 348 3.82 -18.17 15.54
N GLY A 349 5.07 -17.96 15.14
CA GLY A 349 5.81 -16.71 15.29
C GLY A 349 6.35 -16.40 16.69
N MET A 350 6.01 -17.14 17.75
CA MET A 350 6.45 -16.85 19.13
C MET A 350 7.18 -18.04 19.79
N PRO A 351 8.32 -17.81 20.46
CA PRO A 351 9.01 -16.53 20.67
C PRO A 351 9.83 -16.11 19.44
N ASN A 352 10.13 -14.82 19.32
CA ASN A 352 10.94 -14.26 18.23
C ASN A 352 12.33 -14.90 18.03
N THR A 353 12.86 -15.60 19.03
CA THR A 353 14.17 -16.27 18.94
C THR A 353 14.14 -17.61 18.21
N ALA A 354 12.97 -18.14 17.85
CA ALA A 354 12.82 -19.48 17.25
C ALA A 354 12.72 -19.48 15.72
N TRP A 355 12.87 -18.32 15.07
CA TRP A 355 12.97 -18.23 13.61
C TRP A 355 14.30 -18.79 13.09
N TYR A 356 14.25 -19.51 11.97
CA TYR A 356 15.45 -19.98 11.28
C TYR A 356 15.31 -19.83 9.76
N ALA A 357 16.43 -19.48 9.10
CA ALA A 357 16.49 -19.42 7.65
C ALA A 357 16.37 -20.84 7.09
N ASN A 358 15.42 -21.06 6.20
CA ASN A 358 15.15 -22.37 5.60
C ASN A 358 15.30 -22.39 4.08
N SER A 359 15.95 -21.36 3.51
CA SER A 359 16.34 -21.34 2.11
C SER A 359 17.62 -20.53 1.90
N PRO A 360 18.35 -20.81 0.80
CA PRO A 360 19.39 -19.92 0.33
C PRO A 360 18.78 -18.61 -0.21
N ASP A 361 19.61 -17.75 -0.80
CA ASP A 361 19.12 -16.62 -1.57
C ASP A 361 18.35 -17.09 -2.82
N LEU A 362 17.06 -16.78 -2.86
CA LEU A 362 16.15 -17.22 -3.93
C LEU A 362 16.07 -16.19 -5.08
N THR A 363 16.92 -15.19 -5.09
CA THR A 363 16.78 -14.04 -5.98
C THR A 363 17.92 -14.01 -7.02
N LYS A 364 17.80 -13.14 -8.02
CA LYS A 364 18.82 -12.93 -9.05
C LYS A 364 19.97 -12.03 -8.58
N GLN A 365 19.88 -11.47 -7.36
CA GLN A 365 20.93 -10.67 -6.73
C GLN A 365 21.37 -9.47 -7.59
N LEU A 366 20.39 -8.75 -8.16
CA LEU A 366 20.64 -7.54 -8.93
C LEU A 366 21.26 -6.46 -8.04
N SER A 367 22.23 -5.72 -8.58
CA SER A 367 22.83 -4.57 -7.91
C SER A 367 21.92 -3.34 -8.05
N GLY A 368 21.75 -2.57 -6.97
CA GLY A 368 21.09 -1.25 -7.07
C GLY A 368 20.22 -0.78 -5.89
N GLY A 369 20.12 -1.54 -4.78
CA GLY A 369 19.41 -1.06 -3.59
C GLY A 369 18.73 -2.16 -2.78
N THR A 370 18.05 -1.79 -1.69
CA THR A 370 17.40 -2.71 -0.73
C THR A 370 16.10 -3.33 -1.25
N ASP A 371 15.39 -2.68 -2.18
CA ASP A 371 14.13 -3.18 -2.76
C ASP A 371 14.30 -3.93 -4.09
N LEU A 372 15.53 -4.09 -4.56
CA LEU A 372 15.84 -4.92 -5.72
C LEU A 372 16.13 -6.36 -5.25
N SER A 373 15.61 -7.35 -5.99
CA SER A 373 15.86 -8.79 -5.77
C SER A 373 15.32 -9.40 -4.47
N ILE A 374 14.12 -9.05 -4.02
CA ILE A 374 13.49 -9.56 -2.77
C ILE A 374 12.39 -10.59 -3.07
N ILE A 375 11.94 -11.33 -2.06
CA ILE A 375 10.70 -12.12 -2.10
C ILE A 375 9.51 -11.16 -1.98
N ASN A 376 8.61 -11.22 -2.97
CA ASN A 376 7.35 -10.47 -2.97
C ASN A 376 6.16 -11.39 -2.63
N ALA A 377 6.14 -12.60 -3.20
CA ALA A 377 5.10 -13.58 -3.00
C ALA A 377 5.64 -14.79 -2.24
N LEU A 378 4.90 -15.24 -1.23
CA LEU A 378 5.27 -16.38 -0.39
C LEU A 378 3.98 -17.05 0.04
N GLU A 379 3.82 -18.35 -0.23
CA GLU A 379 2.65 -19.11 0.19
C GLU A 379 3.01 -20.51 0.69
N HIS A 380 2.23 -21.01 1.64
CA HIS A 380 2.27 -22.42 2.04
C HIS A 380 1.60 -23.30 0.99
N GLY A 381 1.98 -24.58 0.95
CA GLY A 381 1.16 -25.61 0.31
C GLY A 381 -0.19 -25.73 1.02
N PRO A 382 -1.35 -25.56 0.35
CA PRO A 382 -2.66 -25.46 1.01
C PRO A 382 -3.03 -26.67 1.88
N ALA A 383 -2.63 -27.88 1.46
CA ALA A 383 -2.88 -29.12 2.18
C ALA A 383 -1.65 -29.66 2.93
N ASP A 384 -0.47 -29.07 2.71
CA ASP A 384 0.81 -29.57 3.22
C ASP A 384 1.76 -28.40 3.53
N PRO A 385 1.91 -28.01 4.81
CA PRO A 385 2.78 -26.92 5.21
C PRO A 385 4.27 -27.28 5.18
N THR A 386 4.63 -28.50 4.73
CA THR A 386 6.03 -28.87 4.45
C THR A 386 6.46 -28.47 3.04
N ARG A 387 5.55 -27.86 2.28
CA ARG A 387 5.77 -27.31 0.93
C ARG A 387 5.48 -25.82 0.93
N ALA A 388 6.18 -25.08 0.09
CA ALA A 388 5.98 -23.64 -0.07
C ALA A 388 6.29 -23.18 -1.49
N TRP A 389 5.72 -22.05 -1.88
CA TRP A 389 5.96 -21.38 -3.15
C TRP A 389 6.50 -19.98 -2.91
N VAL A 390 7.43 -19.54 -3.75
CA VAL A 390 8.08 -18.23 -3.64
C VAL A 390 8.13 -17.55 -5.00
N GLY A 391 7.76 -16.27 -5.02
CA GLY A 391 7.90 -15.37 -6.15
C GLY A 391 8.72 -14.14 -5.76
N THR A 392 9.63 -13.71 -6.62
CA THR A 392 10.54 -12.59 -6.34
C THR A 392 10.26 -11.37 -7.20
N ASN A 393 10.64 -10.19 -6.69
CA ASN A 393 10.52 -8.91 -7.41
C ASN A 393 11.37 -8.87 -8.69
N ASP A 394 12.37 -9.74 -8.81
CA ASP A 394 13.22 -9.87 -10.00
C ASP A 394 12.83 -11.05 -10.91
N GLY A 395 11.64 -11.61 -10.72
CA GLY A 395 11.04 -12.54 -11.67
C GLY A 395 11.52 -13.98 -11.58
N ASN A 396 11.91 -14.44 -10.38
CA ASN A 396 12.06 -15.86 -10.09
C ASN A 396 10.78 -16.45 -9.49
N VAL A 397 10.57 -17.74 -9.75
CA VAL A 397 9.58 -18.58 -9.07
C VAL A 397 10.30 -19.82 -8.53
N TRP A 398 9.98 -20.22 -7.30
CA TRP A 398 10.57 -21.38 -6.65
C TRP A 398 9.51 -22.25 -5.99
N PHE A 399 9.81 -23.55 -5.94
CA PHE A 399 9.07 -24.51 -5.14
C PHE A 399 9.99 -25.11 -4.09
N GLY A 400 9.54 -25.06 -2.84
CA GLY A 400 10.23 -25.61 -1.68
C GLY A 400 9.51 -26.84 -1.12
N PHE A 401 10.25 -27.85 -0.69
CA PHE A 401 9.72 -29.03 -0.01
C PHE A 401 10.65 -29.53 1.09
N GLY A 402 10.09 -30.25 2.07
CA GLY A 402 10.82 -30.72 3.24
C GLY A 402 10.95 -29.67 4.36
N LEU A 403 10.10 -28.65 4.36
CA LEU A 403 10.05 -27.65 5.43
C LEU A 403 9.62 -28.30 6.76
N GLY A 404 9.91 -27.64 7.88
CA GLY A 404 9.42 -28.07 9.20
C GLY A 404 10.34 -28.85 10.08
N GLN A 405 11.63 -28.94 9.74
CA GLN A 405 12.58 -29.77 10.49
C GLN A 405 13.16 -29.04 11.71
N GLY A 406 12.94 -27.73 11.83
CA GLY A 406 13.50 -26.93 12.94
C GLY A 406 15.00 -26.71 12.80
N THR A 407 15.53 -26.88 11.60
CA THR A 407 16.96 -26.78 11.29
C THR A 407 17.18 -25.88 10.08
N THR A 408 18.22 -25.05 10.16
CA THR A 408 18.57 -24.11 9.10
C THR A 408 18.86 -24.83 7.79
N GLU A 409 18.40 -24.26 6.67
CA GLU A 409 18.65 -24.78 5.32
C GLU A 409 18.27 -26.26 5.15
N SER A 410 17.17 -26.69 5.76
CA SER A 410 16.72 -28.09 5.74
C SER A 410 15.80 -28.42 4.58
N ALA A 411 15.08 -27.43 4.04
CA ALA A 411 14.24 -27.60 2.88
C ALA A 411 15.05 -27.62 1.57
N THR A 412 14.52 -28.33 0.57
CA THR A 412 15.04 -28.30 -0.80
C THR A 412 14.24 -27.32 -1.63
N TRP A 413 14.94 -26.48 -2.41
CA TRP A 413 14.34 -25.45 -3.25
C TRP A 413 14.70 -25.66 -4.71
N VAL A 414 13.68 -25.72 -5.57
CA VAL A 414 13.83 -25.87 -7.02
C VAL A 414 13.48 -24.56 -7.71
N ASN A 415 14.41 -24.04 -8.52
CA ASN A 415 14.18 -22.86 -9.35
C ASN A 415 13.28 -23.25 -10.54
N LEU A 416 12.11 -22.62 -10.62
CA LEU A 416 11.12 -22.85 -11.67
C LEU A 416 11.12 -21.75 -12.74
N THR A 417 12.04 -20.78 -12.66
CA THR A 417 12.10 -19.64 -13.57
C THR A 417 12.23 -20.07 -15.04
N GLY A 418 12.80 -21.25 -15.32
CA GLY A 418 12.90 -21.79 -16.69
C GLY A 418 13.65 -20.85 -17.64
N ALA A 419 14.65 -20.14 -17.12
CA ALA A 419 15.38 -19.05 -17.79
C ALA A 419 14.48 -17.94 -18.38
N ASN A 420 13.27 -17.76 -17.83
CA ASN A 420 12.25 -16.83 -18.31
C ASN A 420 11.91 -17.02 -19.81
N THR A 421 11.95 -18.27 -20.30
CA THR A 421 11.63 -18.61 -21.69
C THR A 421 10.13 -18.61 -21.99
N VAL A 422 9.31 -18.88 -20.96
CA VAL A 422 7.85 -18.76 -20.99
C VAL A 422 7.40 -17.70 -20.00
N LEU A 423 7.80 -17.83 -18.73
CA LEU A 423 7.49 -16.85 -17.69
C LEU A 423 8.22 -15.51 -17.94
N PRO A 424 7.54 -14.36 -18.00
CA PRO A 424 8.14 -13.05 -18.19
C PRO A 424 9.14 -12.71 -17.09
N ASN A 425 10.25 -12.06 -17.44
CA ASN A 425 11.18 -11.52 -16.45
C ASN A 425 10.66 -10.20 -15.87
N ARG A 426 9.61 -10.29 -15.05
CA ARG A 426 8.93 -9.17 -14.38
C ARG A 426 8.66 -9.52 -12.91
N PRO A 427 8.38 -8.52 -12.04
CA PRO A 427 8.02 -8.79 -10.66
C PRO A 427 6.87 -9.81 -10.56
N VAL A 428 7.11 -10.90 -9.82
CA VAL A 428 6.05 -11.82 -9.41
C VAL A 428 5.37 -11.18 -8.21
N MET A 429 4.10 -10.82 -8.36
CA MET A 429 3.33 -10.18 -7.29
C MET A 429 2.64 -11.18 -6.39
N ASP A 430 2.15 -12.28 -6.98
CA ASP A 430 1.44 -13.29 -6.22
C ASP A 430 1.58 -14.69 -6.83
N ILE A 431 1.42 -15.70 -5.98
CA ILE A 431 1.37 -17.11 -6.35
C ILE A 431 0.19 -17.73 -5.64
N ALA A 432 -0.73 -18.35 -6.38
CA ALA A 432 -1.85 -19.09 -5.81
C ALA A 432 -1.64 -20.60 -6.02
N PRO A 433 -1.19 -21.34 -4.99
CA PRO A 433 -1.05 -22.79 -5.09
C PRO A 433 -2.41 -23.47 -5.30
N HIS A 434 -2.43 -24.54 -6.10
CA HIS A 434 -3.64 -25.27 -6.37
C HIS A 434 -4.12 -26.02 -5.11
N PRO A 435 -5.38 -25.84 -4.67
CA PRO A 435 -5.87 -26.34 -3.37
C PRO A 435 -5.83 -27.86 -3.24
N GLY A 436 -6.04 -28.58 -4.36
CA GLY A 436 -6.01 -30.04 -4.41
C GLY A 436 -4.76 -30.67 -5.05
N ASN A 437 -3.78 -29.88 -5.52
CA ASN A 437 -2.61 -30.39 -6.25
C ASN A 437 -1.34 -29.66 -5.78
N PRO A 438 -0.51 -30.26 -4.91
CA PRO A 438 0.63 -29.58 -4.31
C PRO A 438 1.76 -29.26 -5.28
N GLY A 439 1.73 -29.80 -6.51
CA GLY A 439 2.71 -29.52 -7.56
C GLY A 439 2.26 -28.44 -8.55
N GLU A 440 1.13 -27.78 -8.32
CA GLU A 440 0.57 -26.82 -9.26
C GLU A 440 0.30 -25.47 -8.60
N ALA A 441 0.55 -24.39 -9.33
CA ALA A 441 0.26 -23.04 -8.87
C ALA A 441 -0.02 -22.10 -10.07
N LEU A 442 -0.82 -21.07 -9.81
CA LEU A 442 -0.90 -19.89 -10.66
C LEU A 442 0.11 -18.83 -10.20
N VAL A 443 0.64 -18.04 -11.13
CA VAL A 443 1.61 -16.98 -10.88
C VAL A 443 1.18 -15.70 -11.60
N GLY A 444 1.13 -14.60 -10.85
CA GLY A 444 0.68 -13.28 -11.29
C GLY A 444 1.85 -12.30 -11.40
N LEU A 445 1.91 -11.58 -12.53
CA LEU A 445 3.03 -10.71 -12.88
C LEU A 445 2.57 -9.25 -12.95
N SER A 446 3.38 -8.35 -12.40
CA SER A 446 3.21 -6.91 -12.60
C SER A 446 3.92 -6.40 -13.86
N GLY A 447 3.77 -5.11 -14.16
CA GLY A 447 4.31 -4.44 -15.34
C GLY A 447 3.49 -4.69 -16.60
N PHE A 448 4.06 -4.30 -17.75
CA PHE A 448 3.39 -4.34 -19.04
C PHE A 448 4.16 -5.22 -20.04
N ASP A 449 3.46 -5.76 -21.03
CA ASP A 449 4.05 -6.63 -22.08
C ASP A 449 5.23 -5.95 -22.81
N GLN A 450 5.22 -4.63 -22.92
CA GLN A 450 6.29 -3.83 -23.53
C GLN A 450 7.62 -3.96 -22.79
N ASN A 451 7.59 -4.34 -21.51
CA ASN A 451 8.80 -4.56 -20.71
C ASN A 451 9.43 -5.93 -21.03
N THR A 452 8.64 -6.90 -21.51
CA THR A 452 9.09 -8.25 -21.90
C THR A 452 8.45 -8.67 -23.24
N PRO A 453 8.77 -7.98 -24.36
CA PRO A 453 8.04 -8.16 -25.61
C PRO A 453 8.17 -9.57 -26.23
N THR A 454 9.15 -10.36 -25.81
CA THR A 454 9.35 -11.75 -26.25
C THR A 454 8.57 -12.76 -25.42
N THR A 455 8.10 -12.37 -24.24
CA THR A 455 7.31 -13.16 -23.29
C THR A 455 6.23 -12.25 -22.67
N PRO A 456 5.16 -11.91 -23.45
CA PRO A 456 4.03 -11.10 -22.96
C PRO A 456 3.09 -11.94 -22.10
N GLY A 457 2.14 -11.33 -21.38
CA GLY A 457 1.13 -12.01 -20.57
C GLY A 457 1.34 -11.85 -19.07
N HIS A 458 0.28 -12.02 -18.27
CA HIS A 458 0.24 -11.62 -16.85
C HIS A 458 -0.15 -12.74 -15.88
N VAL A 459 -0.80 -13.82 -16.36
CA VAL A 459 -1.16 -14.98 -15.52
C VAL A 459 -0.61 -16.25 -16.14
N TYR A 460 0.14 -17.00 -15.35
CA TYR A 460 0.79 -18.22 -15.77
C TYR A 460 0.45 -19.37 -14.83
N ARG A 461 0.48 -20.59 -15.33
CA ARG A 461 0.42 -21.80 -14.51
C ARG A 461 1.72 -22.56 -14.62
N VAL A 462 2.20 -23.05 -13.50
CA VAL A 462 3.27 -24.05 -13.42
C VAL A 462 2.73 -25.37 -12.92
N ARG A 463 3.17 -26.47 -13.52
CA ARG A 463 2.95 -27.84 -13.05
C ARG A 463 4.27 -28.55 -12.86
N CYS A 464 4.49 -29.04 -11.65
CA CYS A 464 5.64 -29.82 -11.25
C CYS A 464 5.33 -31.31 -11.20
N VAL A 465 6.28 -32.11 -11.66
CA VAL A 465 6.26 -33.57 -11.53
C VAL A 465 7.37 -34.01 -10.59
N ALA A 466 7.04 -34.88 -9.64
CA ALA A 466 7.97 -35.46 -8.66
C ALA A 466 8.83 -34.40 -7.96
N ASP A 467 8.19 -33.55 -7.16
CA ASP A 467 8.82 -32.43 -6.43
C ASP A 467 9.69 -31.54 -7.35
N CYS A 468 9.13 -31.25 -8.53
CA CYS A 468 9.73 -30.43 -9.58
C CYS A 468 11.04 -30.97 -10.18
N ALA A 469 11.27 -32.29 -10.16
CA ALA A 469 12.33 -32.90 -10.98
C ALA A 469 12.18 -32.54 -12.49
N SER A 470 10.95 -32.27 -12.91
CA SER A 470 10.61 -31.55 -14.13
C SER A 470 9.39 -30.67 -13.89
N PHE A 471 9.23 -29.62 -14.70
CA PHE A 471 8.07 -28.73 -14.65
C PHE A 471 7.77 -28.16 -16.04
N ASP A 472 6.51 -27.76 -16.24
CA ASP A 472 6.05 -27.06 -17.43
C ASP A 472 5.27 -25.80 -17.06
N TRP A 473 5.33 -24.82 -17.98
CA TRP A 473 4.62 -23.55 -17.87
C TRP A 473 3.59 -23.42 -18.98
N ALA A 474 2.44 -22.83 -18.63
CA ALA A 474 1.42 -22.40 -19.57
C ALA A 474 1.07 -20.94 -19.33
N ASP A 475 1.01 -20.14 -20.40
CA ASP A 475 0.42 -18.80 -20.36
C ASP A 475 -1.10 -18.92 -20.34
N LEU A 476 -1.72 -18.39 -19.28
CA LEU A 476 -3.16 -18.39 -19.06
C LEU A 476 -3.77 -16.99 -19.23
N SER A 477 -3.01 -16.03 -19.75
CA SER A 477 -3.45 -14.64 -19.88
C SER A 477 -4.67 -14.50 -20.79
N GLY A 478 -4.75 -15.30 -21.85
CA GLY A 478 -5.93 -15.37 -22.71
C GLY A 478 -6.35 -13.99 -23.26
N ASN A 479 -7.55 -13.53 -22.89
CA ASN A 479 -8.08 -12.21 -23.24
C ASN A 479 -7.89 -11.14 -22.15
N LEU A 480 -7.11 -11.36 -21.09
CA LEU A 480 -6.82 -10.33 -20.11
C LEU A 480 -6.21 -9.10 -20.82
N PRO A 481 -6.64 -7.88 -20.46
CA PRO A 481 -5.97 -6.68 -20.92
C PRO A 481 -4.49 -6.67 -20.49
N ASN A 482 -3.66 -5.91 -21.20
CA ASN A 482 -2.27 -5.70 -20.80
C ASN A 482 -2.20 -4.75 -19.59
N ILE A 483 -2.52 -5.29 -18.42
CA ILE A 483 -2.56 -4.61 -17.12
C ILE A 483 -1.90 -5.52 -16.08
N PRO A 484 -1.15 -4.95 -15.10
CA PRO A 484 -0.56 -5.72 -14.01
C PRO A 484 -1.57 -6.58 -13.25
N VAL A 485 -1.18 -7.80 -12.90
CA VAL A 485 -1.90 -8.70 -11.99
C VAL A 485 -1.16 -8.74 -10.66
N ASN A 486 -1.82 -8.28 -9.61
CA ASN A 486 -1.23 -8.12 -8.28
C ASN A 486 -1.60 -9.26 -7.31
N ALA A 487 -2.76 -9.89 -7.51
CA ALA A 487 -3.26 -10.94 -6.64
C ALA A 487 -4.00 -12.02 -7.44
N LEU A 488 -3.95 -13.26 -6.95
CA LEU A 488 -4.57 -14.43 -7.54
C LEU A 488 -5.24 -15.29 -6.46
N ALA A 489 -6.38 -15.88 -6.81
CA ALA A 489 -6.99 -16.90 -5.97
C ALA A 489 -7.60 -18.00 -6.83
N ILE A 490 -7.58 -19.24 -6.34
CA ILE A 490 -8.21 -20.40 -6.98
C ILE A 490 -9.36 -20.83 -6.08
N ASN A 491 -10.56 -21.03 -6.64
CA ASN A 491 -11.69 -21.51 -5.88
C ASN A 491 -11.47 -22.97 -5.42
N PRO A 492 -11.41 -23.27 -4.11
CA PRO A 492 -11.20 -24.64 -3.63
C PRO A 492 -12.34 -25.61 -3.93
N HIS A 493 -13.59 -25.12 -4.04
CA HIS A 493 -14.73 -25.95 -4.45
C HIS A 493 -14.67 -26.33 -5.92
N ARG A 494 -13.99 -25.50 -6.73
CA ARG A 494 -13.88 -25.65 -8.18
C ARG A 494 -12.53 -25.14 -8.67
N PRO A 495 -11.48 -25.96 -8.62
CA PRO A 495 -10.13 -25.48 -8.94
C PRO A 495 -9.88 -25.09 -10.40
N THR A 496 -10.87 -25.28 -11.29
CA THR A 496 -10.86 -24.70 -12.64
C THR A 496 -11.25 -23.22 -12.66
N GLN A 497 -11.84 -22.69 -11.59
CA GLN A 497 -12.19 -21.29 -11.46
C GLN A 497 -11.09 -20.53 -10.72
N ALA A 498 -10.70 -19.38 -11.28
CA ALA A 498 -9.69 -18.51 -10.70
C ALA A 498 -10.08 -17.05 -10.78
N PHE A 499 -9.52 -16.26 -9.87
CA PHE A 499 -9.70 -14.83 -9.73
C PHE A 499 -8.35 -14.13 -9.91
N ALA A 500 -8.35 -12.97 -10.57
CA ALA A 500 -7.18 -12.15 -10.81
C ALA A 500 -7.47 -10.69 -10.42
N GLY A 501 -6.83 -10.23 -9.35
CA GLY A 501 -6.82 -8.84 -8.94
C GLY A 501 -5.81 -8.05 -9.78
N THR A 502 -6.27 -6.97 -10.41
CA THR A 502 -5.46 -6.15 -11.33
C THR A 502 -5.47 -4.68 -10.94
N ASP A 503 -4.65 -3.88 -11.59
CA ASP A 503 -4.69 -2.41 -11.47
C ASP A 503 -6.01 -1.78 -11.94
N TRP A 504 -6.90 -2.55 -12.59
CA TRP A 504 -8.17 -2.08 -13.13
C TRP A 504 -9.40 -2.84 -12.60
N GLY A 505 -9.24 -3.54 -11.47
CA GLY A 505 -10.29 -4.27 -10.78
C GLY A 505 -10.09 -5.79 -10.80
N LEU A 506 -11.13 -6.50 -10.36
CA LEU A 506 -11.17 -7.95 -10.33
C LEU A 506 -11.56 -8.53 -11.70
N TYR A 507 -10.86 -9.57 -12.12
CA TYR A 507 -11.25 -10.46 -13.21
C TYR A 507 -11.42 -11.88 -12.68
N TYR A 508 -12.23 -12.68 -13.36
CA TYR A 508 -12.37 -14.10 -13.05
C TYR A 508 -12.48 -14.94 -14.32
N SER A 509 -12.11 -16.21 -14.23
CA SER A 509 -12.38 -17.23 -15.24
C SER A 509 -13.02 -18.43 -14.55
N ASP A 510 -14.11 -18.96 -15.11
CA ASP A 510 -14.75 -20.19 -14.60
C ASP A 510 -13.98 -21.45 -14.98
N ASN A 511 -13.12 -21.35 -15.99
CA ASN A 511 -12.34 -22.48 -16.48
C ASN A 511 -10.99 -22.04 -17.03
N ILE A 512 -9.95 -22.18 -16.22
CA ILE A 512 -8.56 -21.93 -16.59
C ILE A 512 -7.91 -23.07 -17.38
N GLU A 513 -8.62 -24.18 -17.62
CA GLU A 513 -8.10 -25.33 -18.37
C GLU A 513 -8.40 -25.25 -19.88
N VAL A 514 -9.18 -24.27 -20.34
CA VAL A 514 -9.45 -24.06 -21.78
C VAL A 514 -8.39 -23.16 -22.41
N SER A 515 -8.21 -23.28 -23.74
CA SER A 515 -7.28 -22.45 -24.50
C SER A 515 -7.97 -21.83 -25.72
N PRO A 516 -7.98 -20.49 -25.86
CA PRO A 516 -7.51 -19.50 -24.88
C PRO A 516 -8.42 -19.46 -23.63
N VAL A 517 -7.84 -19.11 -22.48
CA VAL A 517 -8.62 -18.83 -21.26
C VAL A 517 -9.46 -17.57 -21.47
N LEU A 518 -10.70 -17.60 -20.98
CA LEU A 518 -11.61 -16.46 -21.05
C LEU A 518 -11.79 -15.85 -19.66
N TRP A 519 -11.23 -14.66 -19.49
CA TRP A 519 -11.36 -13.81 -18.32
C TRP A 519 -12.47 -12.79 -18.53
N GLN A 520 -13.27 -12.61 -17.49
CA GLN A 520 -14.36 -11.66 -17.43
C GLN A 520 -14.05 -10.65 -16.34
N ARG A 521 -14.25 -9.36 -16.64
CA ARG A 521 -14.17 -8.33 -15.62
C ARG A 521 -15.37 -8.46 -14.69
N PHE A 522 -15.12 -8.44 -13.40
CA PHE A 522 -16.18 -8.41 -12.40
C PHE A 522 -16.96 -7.08 -12.52
N GLY A 523 -18.28 -7.16 -12.68
CA GLY A 523 -19.16 -6.06 -13.09
C GLY A 523 -20.15 -5.56 -12.05
N GLY A 524 -20.14 -6.13 -10.84
CA GLY A 524 -21.06 -5.80 -9.75
C GLY A 524 -20.78 -4.45 -9.06
N ASP A 525 -20.96 -4.41 -7.75
CA ASP A 525 -20.77 -3.21 -6.91
C ASP A 525 -19.30 -2.82 -6.66
N LEU A 526 -18.35 -3.70 -6.99
CA LEU A 526 -16.92 -3.41 -6.90
C LEU A 526 -16.50 -2.32 -7.92
N PRO A 527 -16.07 -1.14 -7.46
CA PRO A 527 -15.60 -0.08 -8.35
C PRO A 527 -14.31 -0.47 -9.09
N PRO A 528 -14.01 0.17 -10.25
CA PRO A 528 -12.67 0.07 -10.85
C PRO A 528 -11.62 0.63 -9.90
N ALA A 529 -10.86 -0.25 -9.27
CA ALA A 529 -9.77 0.06 -8.35
C ALA A 529 -8.67 -0.99 -8.45
N MET A 530 -7.46 -0.63 -8.05
CA MET A 530 -6.38 -1.60 -7.99
C MET A 530 -6.69 -2.60 -6.88
N VAL A 531 -6.77 -3.88 -7.23
CA VAL A 531 -6.90 -4.99 -6.28
C VAL A 531 -5.49 -5.45 -5.93
N TRP A 532 -5.15 -5.45 -4.66
CA TRP A 532 -3.81 -5.77 -4.16
C TRP A 532 -3.72 -7.12 -3.46
N ASP A 533 -4.83 -7.60 -2.91
CA ASP A 533 -4.86 -8.91 -2.24
C ASP A 533 -6.24 -9.56 -2.37
N LEU A 534 -6.22 -10.89 -2.45
CA LEU A 534 -7.38 -11.76 -2.56
C LEU A 534 -7.27 -12.87 -1.52
N VAL A 535 -8.23 -12.94 -0.60
CA VAL A 535 -8.18 -13.90 0.49
C VAL A 535 -9.42 -14.77 0.48
N ILE A 536 -9.23 -16.08 0.46
CA ILE A 536 -10.28 -17.06 0.72
C ILE A 536 -10.14 -17.53 2.16
N ASP A 537 -11.21 -17.43 2.94
CA ASP A 537 -11.22 -17.85 4.33
C ASP A 537 -10.96 -19.35 4.49
N ARG A 538 -10.62 -19.78 5.72
CA ARG A 538 -10.31 -21.19 6.01
C ARG A 538 -11.46 -22.15 5.67
N GLY A 539 -12.70 -21.68 5.76
CA GLY A 539 -13.91 -22.45 5.49
C GLY A 539 -14.27 -22.59 4.01
N ASP A 540 -13.56 -21.88 3.14
CA ASP A 540 -13.89 -21.73 1.72
C ASP A 540 -15.32 -21.20 1.53
N THR A 541 -15.73 -20.25 2.37
CA THR A 541 -17.08 -19.67 2.38
C THR A 541 -17.16 -18.30 1.71
N THR A 542 -16.04 -17.58 1.66
CA THR A 542 -15.97 -16.16 1.29
C THR A 542 -14.69 -15.86 0.49
N LEU A 543 -14.82 -15.02 -0.54
CA LEU A 543 -13.70 -14.31 -1.17
C LEU A 543 -13.69 -12.86 -0.67
N ALA A 544 -12.60 -12.44 -0.03
CA ALA A 544 -12.31 -11.04 0.26
C ALA A 544 -11.42 -10.42 -0.81
N ILE A 545 -11.69 -9.15 -1.12
CA ILE A 545 -10.97 -8.33 -2.08
C ILE A 545 -10.49 -7.07 -1.36
N PHE A 546 -9.17 -6.90 -1.25
CA PHE A 546 -8.57 -5.71 -0.67
C PHE A 546 -8.06 -4.80 -1.79
N THR A 547 -8.50 -3.54 -1.74
CA THR A 547 -8.22 -2.58 -2.80
C THR A 547 -7.37 -1.43 -2.30
N ARG A 548 -6.67 -0.79 -3.24
CA ARG A 548 -6.12 0.55 -3.04
C ARG A 548 -7.20 1.59 -3.28
N SER A 549 -7.52 2.33 -2.23
CA SER A 549 -8.40 3.50 -2.24
C SER A 549 -9.89 3.22 -2.40
N ARG A 550 -10.36 1.97 -2.21
CA ARG A 550 -11.78 1.57 -2.17
C ARG A 550 -12.13 0.58 -1.06
N GLY A 551 -11.27 0.44 -0.04
CA GLY A 551 -11.52 -0.42 1.11
C GLY A 551 -11.46 -1.92 0.80
N ALA A 552 -12.20 -2.72 1.58
CA ALA A 552 -12.28 -4.17 1.44
C ALA A 552 -13.72 -4.60 1.13
N TRP A 553 -13.85 -5.64 0.29
CA TRP A 553 -15.12 -6.19 -0.18
C TRP A 553 -15.14 -7.67 0.12
N VAL A 554 -16.31 -8.22 0.46
CA VAL A 554 -16.48 -9.65 0.73
C VAL A 554 -17.67 -10.17 -0.05
N TYR A 555 -17.48 -11.34 -0.65
CA TYR A 555 -18.52 -12.01 -1.40
C TYR A 555 -18.57 -13.49 -1.02
N PRO A 556 -19.75 -14.11 -0.96
CA PRO A 556 -19.88 -15.55 -0.84
C PRO A 556 -19.04 -16.26 -1.91
N LEU A 557 -18.28 -17.28 -1.52
CA LEU A 557 -17.50 -18.06 -2.46
C LEU A 557 -18.42 -19.01 -3.26
N PRO A 558 -18.32 -19.08 -4.60
CA PRO A 558 -19.19 -19.95 -5.40
C PRO A 558 -19.00 -21.43 -5.08
N GLY A 559 -20.11 -22.15 -4.97
CA GLY A 559 -20.12 -23.60 -4.74
C GLY A 559 -19.82 -24.43 -5.98
N SER A 560 -19.87 -25.77 -5.82
CA SER A 560 -19.58 -26.74 -6.90
C SER A 560 -20.66 -26.83 -8.00
N THR A 561 -21.85 -26.27 -7.80
CA THR A 561 -22.97 -26.24 -8.77
C THR A 561 -23.25 -24.88 -9.41
N ASP A 562 -22.77 -23.78 -8.81
CA ASP A 562 -23.09 -22.41 -9.25
C ASP A 562 -22.12 -21.92 -10.31
N ALA A 563 -22.30 -22.29 -11.58
CA ALA A 563 -21.54 -21.62 -12.63
C ALA A 563 -21.77 -20.11 -12.44
N LEU A 564 -20.69 -19.35 -12.25
CA LEU A 564 -20.75 -17.93 -11.88
C LEU A 564 -21.52 -17.10 -12.95
N LEU A 565 -21.61 -17.66 -14.16
CA LEU A 565 -22.42 -17.22 -15.30
C LEU A 565 -23.92 -17.60 -15.30
N ILE A 566 -24.43 -18.39 -14.36
CA ILE A 566 -25.84 -18.80 -14.33
C ILE A 566 -26.60 -18.15 -13.18
N ASP A 567 -25.99 -17.97 -11.99
CA ASP A 567 -26.71 -17.45 -10.81
C ASP A 567 -26.04 -16.23 -10.15
N GLY A 568 -24.97 -15.69 -10.72
CA GLY A 568 -24.43 -14.38 -10.36
C GLY A 568 -23.72 -14.32 -9.01
N PHE A 569 -22.70 -13.47 -8.95
CA PHE A 569 -22.14 -12.91 -7.72
C PHE A 569 -22.95 -11.65 -7.30
N GLU A 570 -24.16 -11.47 -7.86
CA GLU A 570 -24.86 -10.18 -7.97
C GLU A 570 -26.12 -10.04 -7.10
N ASP A 571 -26.45 -11.00 -6.24
CA ASP A 571 -27.55 -10.85 -5.27
C ASP A 571 -27.06 -10.51 -3.86
#